data_AF-A0A930QEL9-F1
#
_entry.id   AF-A0A930QEL9-F1
#
_cell.length_a   1.000
_cell.length_b   1.000
_cell.length_c   1.000
_cell.angle_alpha   90.00
_cell.angle_beta   90.00
_cell.angle_gamma   90.00
#
_symmetry.space_group_name_H-M   'P 1'
#
loop_
_entity.id
_entity.type
_entity.pdbx_description
1 polymer ?
#
loop_
_entity_poly.entity_id
_entity_poly.type
_entity_poly.pdbx_seq_one_letter_code
_entity_poly.pdbx_strand_id
1 'polypeptide(L)'
;STVGDVVKMTEGSRTCNYNIYDSTRKVNDVRMKIGGLKLGFGPREMIDFAKTDHMVWGMKIHQLIWGNIDLKAADVENHAICRLGKWYFSEGKEKYGHMPEFEKLGIAHEKFHKLCAATITAYYNHKTAEVDQNLPEIQRISDEVIGYLDAIKKKI
;
A
#
# COMPACT_ATOMS: atom_id res chain seq x y z
N SER A 1 -21.52 -18.73 -27.76
CA SER A 1 -22.19 -17.42 -27.74
C SER A 1 -21.16 -16.41 -27.30
N THR A 2 -21.08 -15.26 -27.97
CA THR A 2 -20.13 -14.18 -27.68
C THR A 2 -20.12 -13.79 -26.20
N VAL A 3 -21.26 -13.88 -25.51
CA VAL A 3 -21.37 -13.64 -24.05
C VAL A 3 -20.59 -14.68 -23.23
N GLY A 4 -20.64 -15.96 -23.61
CA GLY A 4 -19.89 -17.02 -22.94
C GLY A 4 -18.38 -16.90 -23.14
N ASP A 5 -17.95 -16.38 -24.29
CA ASP A 5 -16.52 -16.14 -24.58
C ASP A 5 -15.99 -14.92 -23.81
N VAL A 6 -16.81 -13.86 -23.65
CA VAL A 6 -16.50 -12.70 -22.81
C VAL A 6 -16.38 -13.11 -21.33
N VAL A 7 -17.32 -13.91 -20.80
CA VAL A 7 -17.27 -14.39 -19.41
C VAL A 7 -16.01 -15.23 -19.16
N LYS A 8 -15.70 -16.18 -20.05
CA LYS A 8 -14.46 -16.98 -19.95
C LYS A 8 -13.20 -16.11 -19.99
N MET A 9 -13.18 -15.06 -20.82
CA MET A 9 -12.05 -14.13 -20.88
C MET A 9 -11.91 -13.35 -19.57
N THR A 10 -13.01 -12.90 -18.96
CA THR A 10 -13.00 -12.24 -17.65
C THR A 10 -12.52 -13.16 -16.53
N GLU A 11 -12.94 -14.43 -16.52
CA GLU A 11 -12.47 -15.43 -15.55
C GLU A 11 -10.98 -15.75 -15.71
N GLY A 12 -10.51 -15.89 -16.95
CA GLY A 12 -9.10 -16.11 -17.27
C GLY A 12 -8.23 -14.92 -16.83
N SER A 13 -8.67 -13.69 -17.10
CA SER A 13 -8.01 -12.47 -16.63
C SER A 13 -7.98 -12.37 -15.11
N ARG A 14 -9.11 -12.68 -14.44
CA ARG A 14 -9.19 -12.71 -12.96
C ARG A 14 -8.20 -13.70 -12.37
N THR A 15 -8.15 -14.91 -12.92
CA THR A 15 -7.25 -15.98 -12.46
C THR A 15 -5.78 -15.61 -12.66
N CYS A 16 -5.44 -15.06 -13.83
CA CYS A 16 -4.07 -14.61 -14.12
C CYS A 16 -3.63 -13.51 -13.14
N ASN A 17 -4.47 -12.50 -12.94
CA ASN A 17 -4.21 -11.40 -12.02
C ASN A 17 -4.03 -11.89 -10.57
N TYR A 18 -4.88 -12.82 -10.12
CA TYR A 18 -4.74 -13.44 -8.80
C TYR A 18 -3.43 -14.22 -8.66
N ASN A 19 -3.05 -15.02 -9.67
CA ASN A 19 -1.81 -15.81 -9.60
C ASN A 19 -0.55 -14.93 -9.54
N ILE A 20 -0.55 -13.80 -10.25
CA ILE A 20 0.50 -12.79 -10.15
C ILE A 20 0.54 -12.22 -8.73
N TYR A 21 -0.62 -11.82 -8.20
CA TYR A 21 -0.72 -11.31 -6.83
C TYR A 21 -0.27 -12.35 -5.78
N ASP A 22 -0.67 -13.62 -5.89
CA ASP A 22 -0.29 -14.67 -4.94
C ASP A 22 1.22 -14.91 -4.95
N SER A 23 1.85 -14.83 -6.12
CA SER A 23 3.31 -14.89 -6.25
C SER A 23 3.97 -13.71 -5.54
N THR A 24 3.49 -12.49 -5.77
CA THR A 24 3.96 -11.29 -5.06
C THR A 24 3.73 -11.39 -3.56
N ARG A 25 2.59 -11.93 -3.12
CA ARG A 25 2.25 -12.15 -1.71
C ARG A 25 3.24 -13.11 -1.05
N LYS A 26 3.53 -14.25 -1.67
CA LYS A 26 4.52 -15.22 -1.17
C LYS A 26 5.92 -14.61 -1.06
N VAL A 27 6.35 -13.84 -2.06
CA VAL A 27 7.62 -13.10 -2.02
C VAL A 27 7.61 -12.08 -0.88
N ASN A 28 6.50 -11.36 -0.71
CA ASN A 28 6.34 -10.41 0.37
C ASN A 28 6.39 -11.09 1.75
N ASP A 29 5.80 -12.28 1.91
CA ASP A 29 5.86 -13.04 3.17
C ASP A 29 7.31 -13.37 3.57
N VAL A 30 8.15 -13.76 2.60
CA VAL A 30 9.59 -13.98 2.83
C VAL A 30 10.28 -12.66 3.20
N ARG A 31 10.01 -11.58 2.46
CA ARG A 31 10.54 -10.24 2.74
C ARG A 31 10.17 -9.75 4.15
N MET A 32 8.92 -9.96 4.58
CA MET A 32 8.45 -9.60 5.92
C MET A 32 9.19 -10.38 7.01
N LYS A 33 9.39 -11.69 6.82
CA LYS A 33 10.18 -12.52 7.73
C LYS A 33 11.62 -12.02 7.85
N ILE A 34 12.27 -11.73 6.72
CA ILE A 34 13.64 -11.17 6.69
C ILE A 34 13.69 -9.82 7.41
N GLY A 35 12.72 -8.93 7.17
CA GLY A 35 12.64 -7.64 7.87
C GLY A 35 12.41 -7.75 9.37
N GLY A 36 11.84 -8.87 9.85
CA GLY A 36 11.70 -9.16 11.28
C GLY A 36 12.96 -9.73 11.92
N LEU A 37 13.94 -10.16 11.12
CA LEU A 37 15.27 -10.51 11.64
C LEU A 37 15.98 -9.22 12.06
N LYS A 38 16.58 -9.22 13.27
CA LYS A 38 17.33 -8.07 13.82
C LYS A 38 18.69 -7.90 13.12
N LEU A 39 18.68 -7.75 11.79
CA LEU A 39 19.87 -7.72 10.93
C LEU A 39 20.50 -6.31 10.83
N GLY A 40 19.97 -5.33 11.56
CA GLY A 40 20.53 -3.97 11.58
C GLY A 40 20.34 -3.21 10.27
N PHE A 41 19.15 -3.30 9.65
CA PHE A 41 18.83 -2.53 8.46
C PHE A 41 18.95 -1.03 8.73
N GLY A 42 19.63 -0.32 7.82
CA GLY A 42 19.80 1.11 7.89
C GLY A 42 18.55 1.88 7.43
N PRO A 43 18.60 3.21 7.51
CA PRO A 43 17.46 4.06 7.14
C PRO A 43 17.14 3.98 5.64
N ARG A 44 18.13 3.71 4.77
CA ARG A 44 17.90 3.52 3.33
C ARG A 44 17.09 2.26 3.05
N GLU A 45 17.45 1.15 3.69
CA GLU A 45 16.72 -0.12 3.57
C GLU A 45 15.32 0.00 4.16
N MET A 46 15.15 0.72 5.27
CA MET A 46 13.84 1.01 5.84
C MET A 46 12.94 1.79 4.88
N ILE A 47 13.48 2.76 4.16
CA ILE A 47 12.77 3.48 3.10
C ILE A 47 12.36 2.52 1.97
N ASP A 48 13.26 1.65 1.50
CA ASP A 48 12.93 0.66 0.45
C ASP A 48 11.86 -0.34 0.90
N PHE A 49 11.90 -0.73 2.17
CA PHE A 49 10.82 -1.52 2.77
C PHE A 49 9.51 -0.74 2.72
N ALA A 50 9.46 0.50 3.21
CA ALA A 50 8.23 1.31 3.20
C ALA A 50 7.65 1.49 1.79
N LYS A 51 8.50 1.75 0.78
CA LYS A 51 8.08 1.86 -0.63
C LYS A 51 7.42 0.57 -1.11
N THR A 52 8.03 -0.58 -0.84
CA THR A 52 7.48 -1.87 -1.24
C THR A 52 6.17 -2.18 -0.50
N ASP A 53 6.07 -1.84 0.79
CA ASP A 53 4.86 -2.02 1.59
C ASP A 53 3.68 -1.23 0.99
N HIS A 54 3.90 0.01 0.54
CA HIS A 54 2.89 0.82 -0.15
C HIS A 54 2.44 0.20 -1.47
N MET A 55 3.37 -0.29 -2.30
CA MET A 55 3.03 -0.94 -3.58
C MET A 55 2.18 -2.20 -3.36
N VAL A 56 2.58 -3.06 -2.41
CA VAL A 56 1.84 -4.26 -2.05
C VAL A 56 0.44 -3.90 -1.53
N TRP A 57 0.31 -2.79 -0.81
CA TRP A 57 -0.99 -2.33 -0.32
C TRP A 57 -1.92 -1.85 -1.43
N GLY A 58 -1.39 -1.13 -2.43
CA GLY A 58 -2.14 -0.80 -3.65
C GLY A 58 -2.66 -2.06 -4.36
N MET A 59 -1.80 -3.08 -4.53
CA MET A 59 -2.21 -4.36 -5.12
C MET A 59 -3.37 -5.02 -4.35
N LYS A 60 -3.34 -4.97 -3.01
CA LYS A 60 -4.41 -5.52 -2.16
C LYS A 60 -5.76 -4.83 -2.39
N ILE A 61 -5.78 -3.50 -2.52
CA ILE A 61 -7.02 -2.77 -2.85
C ILE A 61 -7.58 -3.24 -4.20
N HIS A 62 -6.74 -3.41 -5.22
CA HIS A 62 -7.18 -3.95 -6.50
C HIS A 62 -7.73 -5.39 -6.39
N GLN A 63 -7.07 -6.25 -5.61
CA GLN A 63 -7.56 -7.62 -5.38
C GLN A 63 -8.90 -7.66 -4.66
N LEU A 64 -9.13 -6.76 -3.69
CA LEU A 64 -10.43 -6.61 -3.02
C LEU A 64 -11.51 -6.29 -4.06
N ILE A 65 -11.26 -5.29 -4.91
CA ILE A 65 -12.23 -4.84 -5.91
C ILE A 65 -12.55 -5.94 -6.92
N TRP A 66 -11.57 -6.77 -7.26
CA TRP A 66 -11.74 -7.93 -8.15
C TRP A 66 -12.45 -9.11 -7.47
N GLY A 67 -12.70 -9.04 -6.16
CA GLY A 67 -13.33 -10.09 -5.36
C GLY A 67 -12.40 -11.27 -5.07
N ASN A 68 -11.09 -11.08 -5.18
CA ASN A 68 -10.09 -12.13 -5.00
C ASN A 68 -9.66 -12.29 -3.53
N ILE A 69 -9.77 -11.24 -2.72
CA ILE A 69 -9.44 -11.24 -1.29
C ILE A 69 -10.44 -10.40 -0.50
N ASP A 70 -10.50 -10.64 0.80
CA ASP A 70 -11.18 -9.77 1.76
C ASP A 70 -10.18 -8.89 2.54
N LEU A 71 -10.60 -7.67 2.86
CA LEU A 71 -9.85 -6.73 3.71
C LEU A 71 -10.80 -6.08 4.72
N LYS A 72 -10.29 -5.59 5.83
CA LYS A 72 -11.06 -4.77 6.77
C LYS A 72 -10.48 -3.37 6.82
N ALA A 73 -11.33 -2.36 7.00
CA ALA A 73 -10.88 -0.98 7.20
C ALA A 73 -9.91 -0.88 8.40
N ALA A 74 -10.16 -1.66 9.45
CA ALA A 74 -9.31 -1.78 10.63
C ALA A 74 -7.88 -2.29 10.33
N ASP A 75 -7.67 -3.00 9.21
CA ASP A 75 -6.35 -3.49 8.82
C ASP A 75 -5.43 -2.35 8.34
N VAL A 76 -5.99 -1.17 8.03
CA VAL A 76 -5.25 -0.03 7.45
C VAL A 76 -5.54 1.31 8.12
N GLU A 77 -6.64 1.51 8.82
CA GLU A 77 -7.01 2.86 9.32
C GLU A 77 -5.95 3.52 10.21
N ASN A 78 -5.17 2.73 10.95
CA ASN A 78 -4.12 3.23 11.83
C ASN A 78 -2.75 3.24 11.14
N HIS A 79 -2.40 4.36 10.53
CA HIS A 79 -1.10 4.57 9.88
C HIS A 79 0.09 4.48 10.86
N ALA A 80 -0.09 4.78 12.14
CA ALA A 80 1.01 4.85 13.11
C ALA A 80 1.59 3.48 13.48
N ILE A 81 0.81 2.40 13.34
CA ILE A 81 1.25 1.05 13.68
C ILE A 81 1.92 0.29 12.52
N CYS A 82 1.83 0.82 11.29
CA CYS A 82 2.49 0.23 10.14
C CYS A 82 4.02 0.41 10.27
N ARG A 83 4.80 -0.31 9.45
CA ARG A 83 6.28 -0.24 9.50
C ARG A 83 6.77 1.21 9.30
N LEU A 84 6.23 1.90 8.30
CA LEU A 84 6.57 3.29 8.02
C LEU A 84 6.16 4.21 9.17
N GLY A 85 4.94 4.07 9.71
CA GLY A 85 4.47 4.85 10.86
C GLY A 85 5.35 4.68 12.10
N LYS A 86 5.71 3.43 12.43
CA LYS A 86 6.61 3.13 13.55
C LYS A 86 7.97 3.83 13.38
N TRP A 87 8.56 3.77 12.19
CA TRP A 87 9.80 4.48 11.90
C TRP A 87 9.61 6.01 11.95
N TYR A 88 8.52 6.50 11.35
CA TYR A 88 8.18 7.91 11.26
C TYR A 88 8.07 8.55 12.64
N PHE A 89 7.37 7.91 13.59
CA PHE A 89 7.18 8.45 14.93
C PHE A 89 8.32 8.14 15.91
N SER A 90 9.37 7.42 15.49
CA SER A 90 10.54 7.09 16.31
C SER A 90 11.83 7.65 15.70
N GLU A 91 12.78 6.78 15.32
CA GLU A 91 14.09 7.13 14.78
C GLU A 91 14.01 8.10 13.60
N GLY A 92 13.00 7.95 12.74
CA GLY A 92 12.78 8.84 11.60
C GLY A 92 12.58 10.28 12.03
N LYS A 93 11.76 10.52 13.06
CA LYS A 93 11.51 11.87 13.60
C LYS A 93 12.76 12.45 14.25
N GLU A 94 13.48 11.65 15.02
CA GLU A 94 14.71 12.08 15.70
C GLU A 94 15.79 12.53 14.71
N LYS A 95 15.99 11.77 13.63
CA LYS A 95 17.06 12.01 12.67
C LYS A 95 16.67 12.96 11.53
N TYR A 96 15.43 12.88 11.06
CA TYR A 96 15.00 13.50 9.81
C TYR A 96 13.83 14.46 9.97
N GLY A 97 13.30 14.63 11.19
CA GLY A 97 12.14 15.49 11.46
C GLY A 97 12.31 16.96 11.11
N HIS A 98 13.55 17.43 10.93
CA HIS A 98 13.87 18.78 10.47
C HIS A 98 13.71 18.96 8.95
N MET A 99 13.57 17.88 8.18
CA MET A 99 13.45 17.92 6.72
C MET A 99 11.99 18.25 6.32
N PRO A 100 11.75 19.24 5.45
CA PRO A 100 10.40 19.54 4.95
C PRO A 100 9.72 18.35 4.27
N GLU A 101 10.50 17.48 3.61
CA GLU A 101 9.98 16.27 2.97
C GLU A 101 9.49 15.24 4.00
N PHE A 102 10.06 15.23 5.20
CA PHE A 102 9.62 14.35 6.28
C PHE A 102 8.25 14.79 6.83
N GLU A 103 8.03 16.10 7.01
CA GLU A 103 6.70 16.59 7.40
C GLU A 103 5.64 16.23 6.36
N LYS A 104 5.93 16.48 5.07
CA LYS A 104 5.02 16.16 3.97
C LYS A 104 4.74 14.66 3.85
N LEU A 105 5.75 13.82 4.10
CA LEU A 105 5.60 12.36 4.15
C LEU A 105 4.55 11.94 5.17
N GLY A 106 4.59 12.48 6.39
CA GLY A 106 3.62 12.14 7.44
C GLY A 106 2.19 12.46 7.03
N ILE A 107 1.98 13.65 6.45
CA ILE A 107 0.67 14.10 5.97
C ILE A 107 0.15 13.21 4.84
N ALA A 108 0.98 12.92 3.83
CA ALA A 108 0.59 12.07 2.70
C ALA A 108 0.32 10.62 3.15
N HIS A 109 1.13 10.10 4.06
CA HIS A 109 1.00 8.76 4.61
C HIS A 109 -0.31 8.58 5.40
N GLU A 110 -0.66 9.53 6.27
CA GLU A 110 -1.95 9.49 6.99
C GLU A 110 -3.15 9.55 6.01
N LYS A 111 -3.08 10.44 5.01
CA LYS A 111 -4.12 10.55 3.98
C LYS A 111 -4.30 9.25 3.19
N PHE A 112 -3.20 8.60 2.81
CA PHE A 112 -3.23 7.31 2.11
C PHE A 112 -3.99 6.25 2.92
N HIS A 113 -3.64 6.08 4.20
CA HIS A 113 -4.28 5.10 5.08
C HIS A 113 -5.77 5.36 5.28
N LYS A 114 -6.16 6.63 5.51
CA LYS A 114 -7.57 7.03 5.63
C LYS A 114 -8.36 6.75 4.36
N LEU A 115 -7.80 7.08 3.20
CA LEU A 115 -8.46 6.85 1.92
C LEU A 115 -8.60 5.35 1.61
N CYS A 116 -7.59 4.54 1.90
CA CYS A 116 -7.70 3.08 1.79
C CYS A 116 -8.82 2.53 2.69
N ALA A 117 -8.91 2.96 3.96
CA ALA A 117 -9.96 2.53 4.87
C ALA A 117 -11.36 2.95 4.37
N ALA A 118 -11.49 4.17 3.86
CA ALA A 118 -12.73 4.67 3.26
C ALA A 118 -13.14 3.85 2.03
N THR A 119 -12.20 3.53 1.13
CA THR A 119 -12.44 2.70 -0.05
C THR A 119 -12.89 1.28 0.30
N ILE A 120 -12.27 0.66 1.31
CA ILE A 120 -12.70 -0.66 1.80
C ILE A 120 -14.14 -0.58 2.33
N THR A 121 -14.45 0.47 3.10
CA THR A 121 -15.80 0.71 3.63
C THR A 121 -16.82 0.96 2.51
N ALA A 122 -16.47 1.73 1.50
CA ALA A 122 -17.32 2.02 0.34
C ALA A 122 -17.60 0.75 -0.48
N TYR A 123 -16.60 -0.11 -0.67
CA TYR A 123 -16.72 -1.39 -1.36
C TYR A 123 -17.78 -2.28 -0.71
N TYR A 124 -17.69 -2.50 0.61
CA TYR A 124 -18.66 -3.34 1.34
C TYR A 124 -20.04 -2.71 1.48
N ASN A 125 -20.15 -1.38 1.37
CA ASN A 125 -21.43 -0.67 1.32
C ASN A 125 -21.99 -0.53 -0.11
N HIS A 126 -21.39 -1.22 -1.10
CA HIS A 126 -21.81 -1.19 -2.50
C HIS A 126 -21.83 0.21 -3.14
N LYS A 127 -21.01 1.14 -2.65
CA LYS A 127 -20.87 2.50 -3.18
C LYS A 127 -19.83 2.54 -4.30
N THR A 128 -20.18 1.97 -5.45
CA THR A 128 -19.25 1.81 -6.59
C THR A 128 -18.66 3.13 -7.09
N ALA A 129 -19.48 4.18 -7.20
CA ALA A 129 -19.00 5.51 -7.63
C ALA A 129 -17.93 6.09 -6.69
N GLU A 130 -18.03 5.86 -5.39
CA GLU A 130 -17.05 6.31 -4.40
C GLU A 130 -15.74 5.50 -4.53
N VAL A 131 -15.84 4.19 -4.73
CA VAL A 131 -14.68 3.32 -4.98
C VAL A 131 -13.92 3.78 -6.24
N ASP A 132 -14.64 4.01 -7.34
CA ASP A 132 -14.06 4.42 -8.62
C ASP A 132 -13.37 5.79 -8.54
N GLN A 133 -13.91 6.71 -7.74
CA GLN A 133 -13.30 8.01 -7.47
C GLN A 133 -12.05 7.90 -6.58
N ASN A 134 -12.07 7.02 -5.59
CA ASN A 134 -10.97 6.90 -4.64
C ASN A 134 -9.74 6.20 -5.23
N LEU A 135 -9.92 5.25 -6.16
CA LEU A 135 -8.82 4.50 -6.77
C LEU A 135 -7.69 5.35 -7.37
N PRO A 136 -7.95 6.30 -8.29
CA PRO A 136 -6.91 7.16 -8.84
C PRO A 136 -6.26 8.05 -7.77
N GLU A 137 -7.03 8.46 -6.75
CA GLU A 137 -6.52 9.28 -5.66
C GLU A 137 -5.59 8.47 -4.71
N ILE A 138 -5.90 7.19 -4.44
CA ILE A 138 -5.00 6.28 -3.71
C ILE A 138 -3.67 6.18 -4.45
N GLN A 139 -3.69 5.99 -5.77
CA GLN A 139 -2.48 5.91 -6.59
C GLN A 139 -1.69 7.22 -6.51
N ARG A 140 -2.36 8.36 -6.72
CA ARG A 140 -1.74 9.69 -6.66
C ARG A 140 -1.05 9.96 -5.33
N ILE A 141 -1.71 9.66 -4.21
CA ILE A 141 -1.12 9.84 -2.86
C ILE A 141 0.00 8.83 -2.61
N SER A 142 -0.13 7.59 -3.11
CA SER A 142 0.96 6.61 -3.03
C SER A 142 2.23 7.11 -3.73
N ASP A 143 2.08 7.73 -4.90
CA ASP A 143 3.20 8.32 -5.64
C ASP A 143 3.83 9.50 -4.88
N GLU A 144 3.02 10.32 -4.20
CA GLU A 144 3.55 11.37 -3.29
C GLU A 144 4.37 10.77 -2.16
N VAL A 145 3.86 9.74 -1.46
CA VAL A 145 4.57 9.06 -0.37
C VAL A 145 5.91 8.52 -0.86
N ILE A 146 5.91 7.82 -2.00
CA ILE A 146 7.13 7.29 -2.61
C ILE A 146 8.10 8.42 -3.00
N GLY A 147 7.59 9.51 -3.56
CA GLY A 147 8.39 10.67 -3.93
C GLY A 147 9.08 11.33 -2.73
N TYR A 148 8.37 11.51 -1.60
CA TYR A 148 8.96 12.04 -0.37
C TYR A 148 9.99 11.09 0.24
N LEU A 149 9.70 9.78 0.24
CA LEU A 149 10.65 8.75 0.66
C LEU A 149 11.93 8.80 -0.18
N ASP A 150 11.83 8.94 -1.49
CA ASP A 150 12.99 9.06 -2.38
C ASP A 150 13.76 10.37 -2.17
N ALA A 151 13.08 11.47 -1.90
CA ALA A 151 13.71 12.75 -1.58
C ALA A 151 14.50 12.68 -0.27
N ILE A 152 13.95 12.06 0.78
CA ILE A 152 14.66 11.82 2.04
C ILE A 152 15.85 10.88 1.80
N LYS A 153 15.65 9.77 1.08
CA LYS A 153 16.70 8.78 0.79
C LYS A 153 17.90 9.39 0.07
N LYS A 154 17.72 10.43 -0.75
CA LYS A 154 18.80 11.14 -1.45
C LYS A 154 19.65 12.03 -0.53
N LYS A 155 19.12 12.44 0.63
CA LYS A 155 19.78 13.36 1.57
C LYS A 155 20.48 12.64 2.73
N ILE A 156 20.31 11.33 2.83
CA ILE A 156 20.91 10.46 3.85
C ILE A 156 21.88 9.49 3.18
#